data_AF-A0A382YCV0-F1
#
_entry.id   AF-A0A382YCV0-F1
#
_cell.length_a   1.000
_cell.length_b   1.000
_cell.length_c   1.000
_cell.angle_alpha   90.00
_cell.angle_beta   90.00
_cell.angle_gamma   90.00
#
_symmetry.space_group_name_H-M   'P 1'
#
loop_
_entity.id
_entity.type
_entity.pdbx_description
1 polymer ?
#
loop_
_entity_poly.entity_id
_entity_poly.type
_entity_poly.pdbx_seq_one_letter_code
_entity_poly.pdbx_strand_id
1 'polypeptide(L)'
;DIQPGKSVGEITYRTRTHNRLEEGNKVILESNLISSSLNKRKRAIEDIINERSAIPNLAQYFDPNEKCSPSEKTIEQTTDEELDEYTENGFELNESQRESFKKLYCSGPLGLLQGPPGTGKTSFIGAFIHYSIRKGAKRVLLVSQSHEAVNGAAETVRDIFDKKNQNVSIVRFGDFNNISIPLEDVHEMALQDHYRELFRAEIKQRIKHASESLNFEDEFIDLSIEFELSFSRSVKAFLSISNDMESQYTKNEKQEETLKSHKQ
;
A
#
# COMPACT_ATOMS: atom_id res chain seq x y z
N ASP A 1 2.99 -12.81 34.84
CA ASP A 1 1.60 -12.39 34.57
C ASP A 1 1.54 -11.01 33.92
N ILE A 2 1.55 -10.97 32.60
CA ILE A 2 1.38 -9.74 31.80
C ILE A 2 -0.08 -9.72 31.37
N GLN A 3 -0.89 -8.87 32.01
CA GLN A 3 -2.27 -8.63 31.59
C GLN A 3 -2.27 -7.82 30.27
N PRO A 4 -2.99 -8.24 29.22
CA PRO A 4 -3.06 -7.47 27.99
C PRO A 4 -3.84 -6.17 28.22
N GLY A 5 -3.14 -5.06 27.99
CA GLY A 5 -3.62 -3.71 27.64
C GLY A 5 -5.02 -3.28 28.11
N LYS A 6 -5.12 -2.76 29.34
CA LYS A 6 -6.19 -1.81 29.66
C LYS A 6 -5.80 -0.43 29.15
N SER A 7 -6.32 -0.04 27.98
CA SER A 7 -6.30 1.36 27.55
C SER A 7 -7.34 2.13 28.36
N VAL A 8 -6.89 2.96 29.31
CA VAL A 8 -7.76 3.95 29.98
C VAL A 8 -7.85 5.16 29.06
N GLY A 9 -9.06 5.55 28.69
CA GLY A 9 -9.30 6.69 27.80
C GLY A 9 -10.66 7.31 28.07
N GLU A 10 -10.78 8.60 27.80
CA GLU A 10 -12.03 9.34 27.87
C GLU A 10 -12.77 9.21 26.54
N ILE A 11 -14.01 8.70 26.57
CA ILE A 11 -14.85 8.61 25.36
C ILE A 11 -15.79 9.82 25.37
N THR A 12 -15.52 10.79 24.51
CA THR A 12 -16.40 11.94 24.32
C THR A 12 -17.35 11.69 23.14
N TYR A 13 -18.64 11.51 23.44
CA TYR A 13 -19.68 11.50 22.41
C TYR A 13 -20.04 12.93 22.00
N ARG A 14 -19.63 13.36 20.79
CA ARG A 14 -20.03 14.66 20.22
C ARG A 14 -21.31 14.49 19.40
N THR A 15 -22.41 15.03 19.90
CA THR A 15 -23.69 15.09 19.18
C THR A 15 -23.59 16.03 17.99
N ARG A 16 -23.75 15.50 16.77
CA ARG A 16 -24.27 16.28 15.64
C ARG A 16 -25.79 16.14 15.66
N THR A 17 -26.51 17.17 15.21
CA THR A 17 -27.98 17.36 15.37
C THR A 17 -28.87 16.17 14.98
N HIS A 18 -28.35 15.16 14.28
CA HIS A 18 -29.12 14.03 13.74
C HIS A 18 -28.93 12.70 14.50
N ASN A 19 -27.97 12.59 15.44
CA ASN A 19 -27.78 11.38 16.26
C ASN A 19 -27.76 11.75 17.76
N ARG A 20 -28.91 11.58 18.44
CA ARG A 20 -29.00 11.67 19.90
C ARG A 20 -28.98 10.25 20.48
N LEU A 21 -28.19 10.04 21.54
CA LEU A 21 -28.24 8.81 22.34
C LEU A 21 -29.31 8.99 23.41
N GLU A 22 -30.24 8.05 23.48
CA GLU A 22 -31.31 8.02 24.49
C GLU A 22 -31.07 6.87 25.47
N GLU A 23 -31.67 6.97 26.66
CA GLU A 23 -31.62 5.91 27.67
C GLU A 23 -32.22 4.61 27.10
N GLY A 24 -31.54 3.48 27.28
CA GLY A 24 -31.91 2.20 26.68
C GLY A 24 -31.31 1.92 25.29
N ASN A 25 -30.61 2.89 24.68
CA ASN A 25 -29.84 2.64 23.45
C ASN A 25 -28.66 1.68 23.72
N LYS A 26 -28.42 0.76 22.79
CA LYS A 26 -27.24 -0.12 22.81
C LYS A 26 -26.13 0.51 21.99
N VAL A 27 -25.03 0.86 22.66
CA VAL A 27 -23.82 1.36 22.01
C VAL A 27 -22.85 0.22 21.83
N ILE A 28 -22.36 0.03 20.60
CA ILE A 28 -21.32 -0.95 20.29
C ILE A 28 -20.05 -0.18 19.99
N LEU A 29 -19.00 -0.44 20.77
CA LEU A 29 -17.67 0.07 20.50
C LEU A 29 -16.95 -0.96 19.63
N GLU A 30 -16.69 -0.59 18.38
CA GLU A 30 -15.91 -1.39 17.47
C GLU A 30 -14.62 -0.65 17.13
N SER A 31 -13.50 -1.37 17.10
CA SER A 31 -12.25 -0.80 16.59
C SER A 31 -12.40 -0.50 15.10
N ASN A 32 -12.05 0.71 14.69
CA ASN A 32 -12.00 1.10 13.27
C ASN A 32 -11.15 0.15 12.42
N LEU A 33 -10.13 -0.49 13.02
CA LEU A 33 -9.29 -1.48 12.33
C LEU A 33 -10.05 -2.78 12.06
N ILE A 34 -10.84 -3.25 13.04
CA ILE A 34 -11.65 -4.47 12.92
C ILE A 34 -12.74 -4.26 11.87
N SER A 35 -13.48 -3.16 11.96
CA SER A 35 -14.55 -2.83 11.03
C SER A 35 -14.03 -2.67 9.60
N SER A 36 -12.88 -1.99 9.42
CA SER A 36 -12.20 -1.87 8.12
C SER A 36 -11.78 -3.23 7.55
N SER A 37 -11.20 -4.11 8.37
CA SER A 37 -10.81 -5.47 7.97
C SER A 37 -12.01 -6.32 7.54
N LEU A 38 -13.12 -6.26 8.29
CA LEU A 38 -14.35 -6.97 7.95
C LEU A 38 -14.96 -6.46 6.64
N ASN A 39 -15.04 -5.14 6.48
CA ASN A 39 -15.56 -4.52 5.26
C ASN A 39 -14.72 -4.88 4.02
N LYS A 40 -13.39 -4.89 4.14
CA LYS A 40 -12.50 -5.31 3.04
C LYS A 40 -12.71 -6.77 2.67
N ARG A 41 -12.80 -7.67 3.64
CA ARG A 41 -13.07 -9.11 3.41
C ARG A 41 -14.44 -9.33 2.74
N LYS A 42 -15.48 -8.63 3.23
CA LYS A 42 -16.81 -8.70 2.64
C LYS A 42 -16.80 -8.29 1.17
N ARG A 43 -16.19 -7.14 0.84
CA ARG A 43 -16.07 -6.67 -0.55
C ARG A 43 -15.30 -7.64 -1.42
N ALA A 44 -14.16 -8.16 -0.95
CA ALA A 44 -13.36 -9.12 -1.71
C ALA A 44 -14.15 -10.40 -2.02
N ILE A 45 -14.94 -10.91 -1.05
CA ILE A 45 -15.81 -12.08 -1.26
C ILE A 45 -16.91 -11.75 -2.27
N GLU A 46 -17.57 -10.59 -2.13
CA GLU A 46 -18.59 -10.13 -3.11
C GLU A 46 -17.99 -10.03 -4.51
N ASP A 47 -16.77 -9.53 -4.67
CA ASP A 47 -16.11 -9.41 -5.96
C ASP A 47 -15.70 -10.78 -6.55
N ILE A 48 -15.30 -11.74 -5.72
CA ILE A 48 -15.02 -13.12 -6.16
C ILE A 48 -16.32 -13.81 -6.62
N ILE A 49 -17.39 -13.71 -5.84
CA ILE A 49 -18.68 -14.36 -6.17
C ILE A 49 -19.30 -13.76 -7.44
N ASN A 50 -19.17 -12.44 -7.63
CA ASN A 50 -19.70 -11.75 -8.81
C ASN A 50 -18.72 -11.75 -10.00
N GLU A 51 -17.66 -12.57 -9.96
CA GLU A 51 -16.66 -12.70 -11.04
C GLU A 51 -15.97 -11.38 -11.44
N ARG A 52 -15.90 -10.40 -10.51
CA ARG A 52 -15.22 -9.10 -10.69
C ARG A 52 -13.76 -9.11 -10.25
N SER A 53 -13.25 -10.24 -9.79
CA SER A 53 -11.86 -10.38 -9.37
C SER A 53 -10.92 -10.55 -10.58
N ALA A 54 -9.60 -10.41 -10.37
CA ALA A 54 -8.60 -10.57 -11.43
C ALA A 54 -8.62 -11.97 -12.08
N ILE A 55 -9.08 -12.99 -11.35
CA ILE A 55 -9.35 -14.33 -11.87
C ILE A 55 -10.88 -14.53 -11.77
N PRO A 56 -11.64 -14.27 -12.84
CA PRO A 56 -13.11 -14.23 -12.78
C PRO A 56 -13.72 -15.51 -12.19
N ASN A 57 -13.22 -16.67 -12.60
CA ASN A 57 -13.70 -17.98 -12.17
C ASN A 57 -12.96 -18.55 -10.95
N LEU A 58 -12.36 -17.72 -10.08
CA LEU A 58 -11.52 -18.16 -8.97
C LEU A 58 -12.23 -19.17 -8.05
N ALA A 59 -13.51 -18.97 -7.76
CA ALA A 59 -14.29 -19.85 -6.89
C ALA A 59 -14.39 -21.29 -7.42
N GLN A 60 -14.44 -21.46 -8.75
CA GLN A 60 -14.59 -22.78 -9.39
C GLN A 60 -13.36 -23.66 -9.16
N TYR A 61 -12.17 -23.09 -8.99
CA TYR A 61 -10.94 -23.85 -8.65
C TYR A 61 -10.98 -24.49 -7.26
N PHE A 62 -11.89 -24.04 -6.38
CA PHE A 62 -12.05 -24.55 -5.02
C PHE A 62 -13.33 -25.38 -4.83
N ASP A 63 -14.19 -25.50 -5.86
CA ASP A 63 -15.39 -26.34 -5.81
C ASP A 63 -15.07 -27.77 -6.28
N PRO A 64 -15.19 -28.80 -5.42
CA PRO A 64 -14.94 -30.18 -5.80
C PRO A 64 -15.89 -30.72 -6.88
N ASN A 65 -17.03 -30.07 -7.10
CA ASN A 65 -18.02 -30.48 -8.11
C ASN A 65 -17.71 -29.91 -9.50
N GLU A 66 -16.87 -28.88 -9.58
CA GLU A 66 -16.48 -28.25 -10.82
C GLU A 66 -15.24 -28.92 -11.43
N LYS A 67 -15.21 -29.06 -12.75
CA LYS A 67 -14.04 -29.57 -13.48
C LYS A 67 -13.14 -28.40 -13.90
N CYS A 68 -12.62 -27.69 -12.91
CA CYS A 68 -11.72 -26.57 -13.11
C CYS A 68 -10.29 -26.96 -12.70
N SER A 69 -9.38 -27.05 -13.67
CA SER A 69 -7.96 -27.35 -13.41
C SER A 69 -7.08 -26.22 -13.92
N PRO A 70 -5.98 -25.87 -13.21
CA PRO A 70 -4.98 -24.97 -13.74
C PRO A 70 -4.48 -25.44 -15.12
N SER A 71 -4.34 -24.52 -16.06
CA SER A 71 -3.74 -24.78 -17.36
C SER A 71 -2.22 -24.73 -17.25
N GLU A 72 -1.53 -25.67 -17.90
CA GLU A 72 -0.10 -25.54 -18.16
C GLU A 72 0.12 -24.47 -19.23
N LYS A 73 0.93 -23.47 -18.91
CA LYS A 73 1.36 -22.45 -19.85
C LYS A 73 2.45 -23.03 -20.75
N THR A 74 2.37 -22.77 -22.04
CA THR A 74 3.42 -23.08 -23.04
C THR A 74 4.61 -22.11 -22.93
N ILE A 75 5.06 -21.80 -21.72
CA ILE A 75 6.28 -21.00 -21.52
C ILE A 75 7.47 -21.95 -21.59
N GLU A 76 8.63 -21.47 -22.05
CA GLU A 76 9.90 -22.20 -21.95
C GLU A 76 10.05 -22.77 -20.52
N GLN A 77 10.22 -24.09 -20.43
CA GLN A 77 10.36 -24.76 -19.14
C GLN A 77 11.60 -24.22 -18.42
N THR A 78 11.44 -23.92 -17.13
CA THR A 78 12.56 -23.58 -16.25
C THR A 78 13.57 -24.73 -16.25
N THR A 79 14.81 -24.46 -16.65
CA THR A 79 15.86 -25.49 -16.67
C THR A 79 16.55 -25.60 -15.31
N ASP A 80 17.22 -26.72 -15.05
CA ASP A 80 17.92 -26.92 -13.77
C ASP A 80 19.11 -25.97 -13.63
N GLU A 81 19.77 -25.61 -14.74
CA GLU A 81 20.87 -24.66 -14.76
C GLU A 81 20.40 -23.26 -14.30
N GLU A 82 19.16 -22.87 -14.65
CA GLU A 82 18.58 -21.62 -14.16
C GLU A 82 18.23 -21.67 -12.67
N LEU A 83 18.01 -22.86 -12.11
CA LEU A 83 17.72 -23.05 -10.69
C LEU A 83 18.98 -23.16 -9.83
N ASP A 84 20.10 -23.59 -10.42
CA ASP A 84 21.42 -23.61 -9.78
C ASP A 84 21.90 -22.20 -9.42
N GLU A 85 21.41 -21.17 -10.10
CA GLU A 85 21.61 -19.77 -9.73
C GLU A 85 21.12 -19.41 -8.31
N TYR A 86 20.26 -20.22 -7.71
CA TYR A 86 19.72 -20.02 -6.37
C TYR A 86 20.32 -20.99 -5.34
N THR A 87 21.23 -21.86 -5.76
CA THR A 87 21.95 -22.78 -4.86
C THR A 87 23.24 -22.12 -4.36
N GLU A 88 23.15 -21.34 -3.30
CA GLU A 88 24.33 -20.78 -2.63
C GLU A 88 24.12 -20.63 -1.10
N ASN A 89 25.22 -20.80 -0.35
CA ASN A 89 25.36 -20.46 1.08
C ASN A 89 24.17 -20.88 1.98
N GLY A 90 23.86 -22.17 1.99
CA GLY A 90 22.94 -22.78 2.98
C GLY A 90 21.51 -23.01 2.52
N PHE A 91 21.15 -22.63 1.29
CA PHE A 91 19.89 -23.04 0.65
C PHE A 91 20.16 -23.67 -0.71
N GLU A 92 20.04 -24.99 -0.77
CA GLU A 92 20.07 -25.76 -2.01
C GLU A 92 18.64 -26.26 -2.27
N LEU A 93 18.08 -25.94 -3.45
CA LEU A 93 16.81 -26.50 -3.85
C LEU A 93 17.00 -28.00 -4.11
N ASN A 94 16.40 -28.83 -3.26
CA ASN A 94 16.38 -30.26 -3.50
C ASN A 94 15.50 -30.60 -4.72
N GLU A 95 15.62 -31.83 -5.22
CA GLU A 95 14.91 -32.29 -6.42
C GLU A 95 13.39 -32.02 -6.35
N SER A 96 12.76 -32.32 -5.21
CA SER A 96 11.32 -32.07 -5.00
C SER A 96 10.96 -30.58 -5.02
N GLN A 97 11.81 -29.71 -4.47
CA GLN A 97 11.63 -28.27 -4.54
C GLN A 97 11.82 -27.76 -5.98
N ARG A 98 12.78 -28.29 -6.74
CA ARG A 98 13.00 -27.94 -8.15
C ARG A 98 11.80 -28.32 -9.01
N GLU A 99 11.28 -29.54 -8.86
CA GLU A 99 10.06 -29.97 -9.54
C GLU A 99 8.86 -29.08 -9.17
N SER A 100 8.71 -28.77 -7.88
CA SER A 100 7.66 -27.87 -7.40
C SER A 100 7.80 -26.47 -8.01
N PHE A 101 9.01 -25.96 -8.14
CA PHE A 101 9.31 -24.67 -8.76
C PHE A 101 8.91 -24.65 -10.23
N LYS A 102 9.39 -25.62 -11.01
CA LYS A 102 9.06 -25.79 -12.43
C LYS A 102 7.55 -25.86 -12.63
N LYS A 103 6.87 -26.69 -11.83
CA LYS A 103 5.42 -26.87 -11.90
C LYS A 103 4.66 -25.60 -11.55
N LEU A 104 5.03 -24.90 -10.48
CA LEU A 104 4.39 -23.65 -10.06
C LEU A 104 4.55 -22.55 -11.10
N TYR A 105 5.72 -22.44 -11.72
CA TYR A 105 5.99 -21.42 -12.72
C TYR A 105 5.20 -21.67 -14.02
N CYS A 106 5.07 -22.95 -14.41
CA CYS A 106 4.35 -23.33 -15.63
C CYS A 106 2.83 -23.46 -15.43
N SER A 107 2.32 -23.54 -14.20
CA SER A 107 0.89 -23.69 -13.94
C SER A 107 0.22 -22.33 -13.69
N GLY A 108 -0.99 -22.13 -14.23
CA GLY A 108 -1.81 -20.96 -13.92
C GLY A 108 -3.30 -21.24 -14.06
N PRO A 109 -4.17 -20.36 -13.54
CA PRO A 109 -3.87 -19.12 -12.83
C PRO A 109 -3.55 -19.33 -11.34
N LEU A 110 -3.67 -20.56 -10.82
CA LEU A 110 -3.47 -20.92 -9.42
C LEU A 110 -2.35 -21.96 -9.27
N GLY A 111 -1.52 -21.77 -8.25
CA GLY A 111 -0.50 -22.73 -7.83
C GLY A 111 -0.48 -22.83 -6.31
N LEU A 112 -0.29 -24.05 -5.78
CA LEU A 112 -0.19 -24.31 -4.35
C LEU A 112 1.16 -24.94 -4.04
N LEU A 113 1.93 -24.29 -3.17
CA LEU A 113 3.16 -24.82 -2.59
C LEU A 113 2.88 -25.26 -1.14
N GLN A 114 3.15 -26.52 -0.83
CA GLN A 114 3.10 -27.02 0.53
C GLN A 114 4.52 -27.42 0.98
N GLY A 115 4.91 -27.00 2.17
CA GLY A 115 6.17 -27.42 2.80
C GLY A 115 6.00 -27.57 4.31
N PRO A 116 6.52 -28.64 4.94
CA PRO A 116 6.63 -28.76 6.40
C PRO A 116 7.40 -27.59 7.05
N PRO A 117 7.26 -27.32 8.36
CA PRO A 117 8.08 -26.32 9.04
C PRO A 117 9.57 -26.60 8.86
N GLY A 118 10.38 -25.56 8.63
CA GLY A 118 11.82 -25.69 8.43
C GLY A 118 12.29 -26.03 7.00
N THR A 119 11.40 -26.29 6.04
CA THR A 119 11.80 -26.69 4.66
C THR A 119 12.15 -25.52 3.73
N GLY A 120 12.61 -24.39 4.27
CA GLY A 120 13.06 -23.24 3.48
C GLY A 120 12.01 -22.58 2.57
N LYS A 121 10.72 -22.57 2.99
CA LYS A 121 9.64 -21.93 2.23
C LYS A 121 9.90 -20.44 1.92
N THR A 122 10.47 -19.71 2.87
CA THR A 122 10.80 -18.28 2.70
C THR A 122 11.84 -18.10 1.59
N SER A 123 12.92 -18.88 1.64
CA SER A 123 13.96 -18.93 0.60
C SER A 123 13.39 -19.30 -0.76
N PHE A 124 12.50 -20.30 -0.80
CA PHE A 124 11.78 -20.66 -2.02
C PHE A 124 10.97 -19.49 -2.60
N ILE A 125 10.18 -18.80 -1.76
CA ILE A 125 9.39 -17.64 -2.19
C ILE A 125 10.30 -16.54 -2.74
N GLY A 126 11.41 -16.24 -2.08
CA GLY A 126 12.39 -15.26 -2.55
C GLY A 126 12.95 -15.60 -3.93
N ALA A 127 13.41 -16.84 -4.10
CA ALA A 127 13.90 -17.34 -5.39
C ALA A 127 12.82 -17.28 -6.48
N PHE A 128 11.59 -17.67 -6.15
CA PHE A 128 10.46 -17.67 -7.08
C PHE A 128 10.09 -16.26 -7.54
N ILE A 129 10.09 -15.28 -6.64
CA ILE A 129 9.82 -13.87 -6.96
C ILE A 129 10.93 -13.30 -7.86
N HIS A 130 12.19 -13.49 -7.48
CA HIS A 130 13.33 -13.03 -8.28
C HIS A 130 13.29 -13.65 -9.69
N TYR A 131 13.10 -14.97 -9.79
CA TYR A 131 12.96 -15.66 -11.08
C TYR A 131 11.81 -15.11 -11.92
N SER A 132 10.64 -14.91 -11.31
CA SER A 132 9.47 -14.38 -12.01
C SER A 132 9.75 -12.99 -12.59
N ILE A 133 10.43 -12.12 -11.84
CA ILE A 133 10.82 -10.78 -12.30
C ILE A 133 11.82 -10.88 -13.46
N ARG A 134 12.86 -11.73 -13.33
CA ARG A 134 13.86 -11.97 -14.39
C ARG A 134 13.22 -12.46 -15.69
N LYS A 135 12.16 -13.26 -15.60
CA LYS A 135 11.40 -13.75 -16.76
C LYS A 135 10.31 -12.78 -17.26
N GLY A 136 10.27 -11.55 -16.76
CA GLY A 136 9.44 -10.48 -17.29
C GLY A 136 8.21 -10.11 -16.46
N ALA A 137 8.04 -10.65 -15.26
CA ALA A 137 6.99 -10.17 -14.35
C ALA A 137 7.27 -8.72 -13.95
N LYS A 138 6.38 -7.80 -14.33
CA LYS A 138 6.54 -6.36 -14.06
C LYS A 138 6.25 -5.97 -12.61
N ARG A 139 5.31 -6.68 -11.98
CA ARG A 139 4.81 -6.38 -10.62
C ARG A 139 4.46 -7.68 -9.92
N VAL A 140 4.92 -7.81 -8.68
CA VAL A 140 4.63 -8.94 -7.82
C VAL A 140 4.02 -8.40 -6.52
N LEU A 141 2.84 -8.91 -6.17
CA LEU A 141 2.20 -8.60 -4.89
C LEU A 141 2.45 -9.73 -3.91
N LEU A 142 3.25 -9.46 -2.88
CA LEU A 142 3.52 -10.38 -1.78
C LEU A 142 2.60 -10.05 -0.60
N VAL A 143 1.83 -11.04 -0.14
CA VAL A 143 0.90 -10.92 1.00
C VAL A 143 1.08 -12.08 1.96
N SER A 144 0.85 -11.83 3.25
CA SER A 144 0.81 -12.87 4.28
C SER A 144 -0.14 -12.49 5.42
N GLN A 145 -0.45 -13.46 6.29
CA GLN A 145 -1.32 -13.27 7.44
C GLN A 145 -0.67 -12.39 8.52
N SER A 146 0.65 -12.47 8.70
CA SER A 146 1.38 -11.73 9.74
C SER A 146 2.41 -10.77 9.14
N HIS A 147 2.71 -9.70 9.87
CA HIS A 147 3.76 -8.74 9.50
C HIS A 147 5.12 -9.42 9.40
N GLU A 148 5.48 -10.28 10.36
CA GLU A 148 6.74 -11.03 10.38
C GLU A 148 6.94 -11.89 9.13
N ALA A 149 5.89 -12.56 8.65
CA ALA A 149 6.01 -13.41 7.46
C ALA A 149 6.21 -12.57 6.19
N VAL A 150 5.59 -11.38 6.09
CA VAL A 150 5.85 -10.45 4.99
C VAL A 150 7.28 -9.91 5.06
N ASN A 151 7.72 -9.51 6.26
CA ASN A 151 9.06 -8.96 6.47
C ASN A 151 10.13 -9.97 6.08
N GLY A 152 10.08 -11.20 6.62
CA GLY A 152 11.07 -12.22 6.32
C GLY A 152 11.12 -12.60 4.83
N ALA A 153 9.97 -12.65 4.15
CA ALA A 153 9.94 -12.91 2.71
C ALA A 153 10.47 -11.73 1.89
N ALA A 154 10.16 -10.49 2.26
CA ALA A 154 10.65 -9.29 1.59
C ALA A 154 12.17 -9.08 1.79
N GLU A 155 12.69 -9.35 3.00
CA GLU A 155 14.13 -9.38 3.28
C GLU A 155 14.84 -10.42 2.42
N THR A 156 14.30 -11.64 2.35
CA THR A 156 14.86 -12.70 1.51
C THR A 156 14.89 -12.28 0.03
N VAL A 157 13.85 -11.61 -0.46
CA VAL A 157 13.84 -11.06 -1.83
C VAL A 157 14.95 -10.04 -2.00
N ARG A 158 15.05 -9.04 -1.10
CA ARG A 158 16.09 -8.00 -1.13
C ARG A 158 17.49 -8.62 -1.14
N ASP A 159 17.75 -9.55 -0.23
CA ASP A 159 19.04 -10.25 -0.12
C ASP A 159 19.44 -10.96 -1.41
N ILE A 160 18.49 -11.59 -2.11
CA ILE A 160 18.77 -12.27 -3.39
C ILE A 160 19.16 -11.27 -4.47
N PHE A 161 18.44 -10.15 -4.58
CA PHE A 161 18.75 -9.09 -5.54
C PHE A 161 20.12 -8.46 -5.24
N ASP A 162 20.40 -8.15 -3.97
CA ASP A 162 21.67 -7.56 -3.52
C ASP A 162 22.85 -8.49 -3.83
N LYS A 163 22.74 -9.79 -3.50
CA LYS A 163 23.78 -10.79 -3.81
C LYS A 163 24.08 -10.92 -5.30
N LYS A 164 23.07 -10.75 -6.15
CA LYS A 164 23.22 -10.79 -7.61
C LYS A 164 23.61 -9.43 -8.21
N ASN A 165 23.85 -8.41 -7.40
CA ASN A 165 24.12 -7.03 -7.84
C ASN A 165 23.02 -6.50 -8.77
N GLN A 166 21.77 -6.83 -8.48
CA GLN A 166 20.59 -6.39 -9.21
C GLN A 166 19.73 -5.48 -8.35
N ASN A 167 19.08 -4.50 -8.98
CA ASN A 167 18.18 -3.59 -8.28
C ASN A 167 16.74 -4.06 -8.39
N VAL A 168 16.00 -3.96 -7.28
CA VAL A 168 14.55 -4.19 -7.22
C VAL A 168 13.87 -3.03 -6.51
N SER A 169 12.75 -2.56 -7.07
CA SER A 169 11.90 -1.58 -6.40
C SER A 169 10.92 -2.31 -5.49
N ILE A 170 11.10 -2.15 -4.19
CA ILE A 170 10.23 -2.73 -3.15
C ILE A 170 9.44 -1.60 -2.51
N VAL A 171 8.15 -1.84 -2.23
CA VAL A 171 7.30 -0.97 -1.43
C VAL A 171 6.62 -1.80 -0.35
N ARG A 172 6.93 -1.52 0.91
CA ARG A 172 6.34 -2.20 2.07
C ARG A 172 5.18 -1.37 2.62
N PHE A 173 3.96 -1.90 2.50
CA PHE A 173 2.74 -1.29 3.04
C PHE A 173 2.39 -1.84 4.42
N GLY A 174 2.12 -0.99 5.40
CA GLY A 174 1.63 -1.42 6.72
C GLY A 174 2.02 -0.46 7.83
N ASP A 175 1.71 -0.85 9.06
CA ASP A 175 2.12 -0.11 10.27
C ASP A 175 3.64 -0.10 10.40
N PHE A 176 4.21 1.11 10.50
CA PHE A 176 5.65 1.33 10.60
C PHE A 176 6.26 0.64 11.82
N ASN A 177 5.51 0.52 12.91
CA ASN A 177 6.00 -0.12 14.14
C ASN A 177 6.20 -1.64 14.01
N ASN A 178 5.66 -2.26 12.96
CA ASN A 178 5.75 -3.71 12.71
C ASN A 178 6.63 -4.02 11.48
N ILE A 179 7.57 -3.14 11.17
CA ILE A 179 8.51 -3.28 10.07
C ILE A 179 9.88 -3.58 10.65
N SER A 180 10.60 -4.47 9.97
CA SER A 180 11.97 -4.77 10.32
C SER A 180 12.92 -3.69 9.81
N ILE A 181 13.99 -3.44 10.55
CA ILE A 181 15.02 -2.43 10.23
C ILE A 181 15.49 -2.50 8.77
N PRO A 182 15.76 -3.70 8.18
CA PRO A 182 16.19 -3.80 6.78
C PRO A 182 15.15 -3.37 5.75
N LEU A 183 13.92 -3.05 6.15
CA LEU A 183 12.83 -2.67 5.25
C LEU A 183 12.28 -1.26 5.55
N GLU A 184 12.87 -0.51 6.47
CA GLU A 184 12.43 0.84 6.84
C GLU A 184 12.52 1.82 5.66
N ASP A 185 13.60 1.74 4.87
CA ASP A 185 13.86 2.59 3.71
C ASP A 185 12.90 2.33 2.54
N VAL A 186 12.33 1.12 2.47
CA VAL A 186 11.35 0.72 1.45
C VAL A 186 9.91 0.81 1.95
N HIS A 187 9.67 1.34 3.15
CA HIS A 187 8.32 1.61 3.63
C HIS A 187 7.66 2.74 2.85
N GLU A 188 6.34 2.67 2.70
CA GLU A 188 5.54 3.68 2.00
C GLU A 188 5.84 5.11 2.49
N MET A 189 5.88 5.37 3.81
CA MET A 189 6.11 6.71 4.34
C MET A 189 7.54 7.17 4.08
N ALA A 190 8.53 6.31 4.33
CA ALA A 190 9.93 6.62 4.07
C ALA A 190 10.18 6.96 2.60
N LEU A 191 9.58 6.18 1.68
CA LEU A 191 9.63 6.45 0.25
C LEU A 191 8.96 7.78 -0.08
N GLN A 192 7.75 8.04 0.44
CA GLN A 192 7.05 9.31 0.20
C GLN A 192 7.84 10.52 0.70
N ASP A 193 8.45 10.43 1.86
CA ASP A 193 9.26 11.50 2.43
C ASP A 193 10.54 11.70 1.62
N HIS A 194 11.23 10.62 1.25
CA HIS A 194 12.39 10.67 0.36
C HIS A 194 12.05 11.32 -0.99
N TYR A 195 10.97 10.90 -1.65
CA TYR A 195 10.50 11.51 -2.90
C TYR A 195 10.17 13.00 -2.72
N ARG A 196 9.56 13.37 -1.59
CA ARG A 196 9.20 14.75 -1.28
C ARG A 196 10.45 15.62 -1.09
N GLU A 197 11.46 15.10 -0.41
CA GLU A 197 12.73 15.79 -0.18
C GLU A 197 13.52 15.97 -1.48
N LEU A 198 13.66 14.92 -2.28
CA LEU A 198 14.26 15.00 -3.61
C LEU A 198 13.54 16.02 -4.49
N PHE A 199 12.20 15.97 -4.52
CA PHE A 199 11.41 16.93 -5.28
C PHE A 199 11.63 18.37 -4.82
N ARG A 200 11.73 18.62 -3.50
CA ARG A 200 12.01 19.94 -2.95
C ARG A 200 13.41 20.42 -3.30
N ALA A 201 14.41 19.55 -3.24
CA ALA A 201 15.79 19.88 -3.59
C ALA A 201 15.93 20.24 -5.09
N GLU A 202 15.18 19.56 -5.95
CA GLU A 202 15.24 19.76 -7.41
C GLU A 202 14.27 20.82 -7.94
N ILE A 203 13.40 21.39 -7.10
CA ILE A 203 12.27 22.22 -7.56
C ILE A 203 12.73 23.42 -8.40
N LYS A 204 13.87 24.03 -8.03
CA LYS A 204 14.43 25.18 -8.76
C LYS A 204 14.83 24.79 -10.18
N GLN A 205 15.56 23.69 -10.33
CA GLN A 205 16.00 23.20 -11.64
C GLN A 205 14.83 22.76 -12.50
N ARG A 206 13.86 22.06 -11.91
CA ARG A 206 12.66 21.61 -12.62
C ARG A 206 11.83 22.76 -13.17
N ILE A 207 11.63 23.83 -12.40
CA ILE A 207 10.89 25.01 -12.86
C ILE A 207 11.69 25.77 -13.92
N LYS A 208 13.01 25.89 -13.76
CA LYS A 208 13.87 26.51 -14.78
C LYS A 208 13.77 25.77 -16.12
N HIS A 209 13.92 24.45 -16.13
CA HIS A 209 13.75 23.65 -17.35
C HIS A 209 12.34 23.75 -17.95
N ALA A 210 11.29 23.76 -17.13
CA ALA A 210 9.92 23.89 -17.64
C ALA A 210 9.65 25.27 -18.26
N SER A 211 10.31 26.32 -17.76
CA SER A 211 10.11 27.72 -18.19
C SER A 211 10.99 28.15 -19.36
N GLU A 212 11.97 27.34 -19.78
CA GLU A 212 12.78 27.58 -20.99
C GLU A 212 11.89 27.83 -22.23
N SER A 213 10.78 27.10 -22.34
CA SER A 213 9.82 27.26 -23.46
C SER A 213 8.98 28.53 -23.39
N LEU A 214 8.91 29.19 -22.23
CA LEU A 214 8.07 30.36 -21.97
C LEU A 214 8.83 31.68 -22.11
N ASN A 215 10.14 31.62 -22.32
CA ASN A 215 11.00 32.77 -22.61
C ASN A 215 10.95 33.86 -21.52
N PHE A 216 10.75 33.45 -20.25
CA PHE A 216 10.85 34.34 -19.09
C PHE A 216 12.31 34.61 -18.72
N GLU A 217 12.57 35.77 -18.10
CA GLU A 217 13.88 36.08 -17.56
C GLU A 217 14.19 35.20 -16.35
N ASP A 218 15.45 34.71 -16.26
CA ASP A 218 15.93 33.86 -15.16
C ASP A 218 15.69 34.50 -13.77
N GLU A 219 15.82 35.83 -13.68
CA GLU A 219 15.60 36.58 -12.43
C GLU A 219 14.15 36.52 -11.96
N PHE A 220 13.18 36.61 -12.89
CA PHE A 220 11.76 36.49 -12.58
C PHE A 220 11.41 35.08 -12.10
N ILE A 221 11.98 34.05 -12.75
CA ILE A 221 11.78 32.65 -12.39
C ILE A 221 12.32 32.38 -10.99
N ASP A 222 13.55 32.81 -10.70
CA ASP A 222 14.19 32.63 -9.40
C ASP A 222 13.41 33.29 -8.26
N LEU A 223 12.97 34.55 -8.47
CA LEU A 223 12.16 35.28 -7.50
C LEU A 223 10.80 34.59 -7.26
N SER A 224 10.16 34.10 -8.32
CA SER A 224 8.88 33.39 -8.23
C SER A 224 9.00 32.10 -7.43
N ILE A 225 10.10 31.35 -7.62
CA ILE A 225 10.37 30.11 -6.88
C ILE A 225 10.62 30.41 -5.40
N GLU A 226 11.43 31.41 -5.10
CA GLU A 226 11.72 31.82 -3.72
C GLU A 226 10.45 32.25 -2.98
N PHE A 227 9.60 33.04 -3.66
CA PHE A 227 8.30 33.44 -3.13
C PHE A 227 7.40 32.23 -2.84
N GLU A 228 7.26 31.30 -3.79
CA GLU A 228 6.38 30.13 -3.64
C GLU A 228 6.86 29.21 -2.50
N LEU A 229 8.17 29.02 -2.36
CA LEU A 229 8.74 28.18 -1.31
C LEU A 229 8.65 28.80 0.10
N SER A 230 8.77 30.13 0.19
CA SER A 230 8.89 30.82 1.48
C SER A 230 7.55 31.33 2.02
N PHE A 231 6.71 31.91 1.15
CA PHE A 231 5.55 32.69 1.57
C PHE A 231 4.20 32.09 1.15
N SER A 232 4.16 31.19 0.16
CA SER A 232 2.91 30.65 -0.40
C SER A 232 1.97 30.06 0.64
N ARG A 233 2.49 29.30 1.61
CA ARG A 233 1.66 28.71 2.67
C ARG A 233 1.04 29.76 3.57
N SER A 234 1.81 30.76 3.97
CA SER A 234 1.35 31.86 4.82
C SER A 234 0.29 32.70 4.11
N VAL A 235 0.50 32.97 2.82
CA VAL A 235 -0.48 33.71 1.99
C VAL A 235 -1.76 32.90 1.80
N LYS A 236 -1.68 31.60 1.49
CA LYS A 236 -2.86 30.72 1.36
C LYS A 236 -3.63 30.60 2.68
N ALA A 237 -2.93 30.49 3.81
CA ALA A 237 -3.57 30.46 5.13
C ALA A 237 -4.27 31.79 5.46
N PHE A 238 -3.63 32.92 5.15
CA PHE A 238 -4.24 34.24 5.34
C PHE A 238 -5.49 34.42 4.46
N LEU A 239 -5.42 34.01 3.19
CA LEU A 239 -6.55 34.06 2.27
C LEU A 239 -7.70 33.14 2.70
N SER A 240 -7.41 31.93 3.20
CA SER A 240 -8.47 31.04 3.70
C SER A 240 -9.17 31.65 4.93
N ILE A 241 -8.41 32.25 5.85
CA ILE A 241 -8.98 32.93 7.02
C ILE A 241 -9.82 34.14 6.59
N SER A 242 -9.33 34.94 5.62
CA SER A 242 -10.05 36.12 5.14
C SER A 242 -11.36 35.75 4.45
N ASN A 243 -11.36 34.70 3.61
CA ASN A 243 -12.57 34.19 2.96
C ASN A 243 -13.56 33.58 3.97
N ASP A 244 -13.06 32.88 4.99
CA ASP A 244 -13.90 32.35 6.07
C ASP A 244 -14.57 33.50 6.85
N MET A 245 -13.84 34.59 7.13
CA MET A 245 -14.38 35.79 7.78
C MET A 245 -15.46 36.44 6.92
N GLU A 246 -15.22 36.69 5.62
CA GLU A 246 -16.24 37.23 4.71
C GLU A 246 -17.50 36.34 4.63
N SER A 247 -17.33 35.01 4.63
CA SER A 247 -18.43 34.06 4.60
C SER A 247 -19.27 34.07 5.90
N GLN A 248 -18.64 34.37 7.04
CA GLN A 248 -19.32 34.51 8.32
C GLN A 248 -20.06 35.85 8.40
N TYR A 249 -19.47 36.94 7.91
CA TYR A 249 -20.15 38.24 7.82
C TYR A 249 -21.41 38.17 6.95
N THR A 250 -21.32 37.58 5.76
CA THR A 250 -22.49 37.43 4.86
C THR A 250 -23.56 36.48 5.40
N LYS A 251 -23.22 35.48 6.22
CA LYS A 251 -24.20 34.64 6.91
C LYS A 251 -24.90 35.38 8.05
N ASN A 252 -24.16 36.18 8.81
CA ASN A 252 -24.70 36.97 9.91
C ASN A 252 -25.63 38.08 9.40
N GLU A 253 -25.27 38.76 8.31
CA GLU A 253 -26.15 39.76 7.67
C GLU A 253 -27.48 39.14 7.19
N LYS A 254 -27.41 37.97 6.53
CA LYS A 254 -28.62 37.25 6.10
C LYS A 254 -29.49 36.81 7.28
N GLN A 255 -28.89 36.39 8.39
CA GLN A 255 -29.66 36.06 9.61
C GLN A 255 -30.30 37.31 10.23
N GLU A 256 -29.61 38.45 10.26
CA GLU A 256 -30.18 39.70 10.76
C GLU A 256 -31.32 40.24 9.87
N GLU A 257 -31.20 40.15 8.55
CA GLU A 257 -32.28 40.52 7.62
C GLU A 257 -33.50 39.60 7.78
N THR A 258 -33.28 38.29 7.94
CA THR A 258 -34.38 37.34 8.18
C THR A 258 -35.08 37.61 9.50
N LEU A 259 -34.35 37.96 10.58
CA LEU A 259 -34.93 38.35 11.87
C LEU A 259 -35.71 39.67 11.81
N LYS A 260 -35.28 40.64 10.99
CA LYS A 260 -36.00 41.90 10.78
C LYS A 260 -37.29 41.71 9.98
N SER A 261 -37.31 40.78 9.02
CA SER A 261 -38.50 40.45 8.22
C SER A 261 -39.64 39.79 9.01
N HIS A 262 -39.33 39.11 10.12
CA HIS A 262 -40.32 38.43 10.98
C HIS A 262 -40.87 39.30 12.11
N LYS A 263 -40.42 40.56 12.22
CA LYS A 263 -40.86 41.54 13.24
C LYS A 263 -41.75 42.66 12.67
N GLN A 264 -42.11 42.60 11.38
CA GLN A 264 -43.16 43.41 10.75
C GLN A 264 -44.40 42.54 10.50
#